data_AF-A0A9X3YP28-F1
#
_entry.id   AF-A0A9X3YP28-F1
#
_cell.length_a   1.000
_cell.length_b   1.000
_cell.length_c   1.000
_cell.angle_alpha   90.00
_cell.angle_beta   90.00
_cell.angle_gamma   90.00
#
_symmetry.space_group_name_H-M   'P 1'
#
loop_
_entity.id
_entity.type
_entity.pdbx_description
1 polymer ?
#
loop_
_entity_poly.entity_id
_entity_poly.type
_entity_poly.pdbx_seq_one_letter_code
_entity_poly.pdbx_strand_id
1 'polypeptide(L)'
;MVQDTIAEFATVGDAAPLPTLLLYPLSKALSGAAKNLYGVMPPLDGTITSDRDSLDIEGQTTMFKDTLVFAGGTVSVFGIDGSAGVNLEEREFIQSLERDEHVVWWHRNPPKKPWSVRLVRSEHRNYFYPDFIVCLEYPLGQEPETRMVETKESTKDASRKAQRTAKIYGKVLFVTREDTRLRIVNDDGSLGDEFDWVDLTPAWRWMAANSVN
;
A
#
# COMPACT_ATOMS: atom_id res chain seq x y z
N MET A 1 -0.28 -14.59 -28.66
CA MET A 1 -1.20 -15.74 -28.54
C MET A 1 -0.92 -16.66 -27.34
N VAL A 2 0.25 -16.60 -26.67
CA VAL A 2 0.53 -17.37 -25.43
C VAL A 2 0.52 -16.47 -24.16
N GLN A 3 0.56 -15.14 -24.32
CA GLN A 3 0.60 -14.18 -23.21
C GLN A 3 -0.77 -13.95 -22.56
N ASP A 4 -1.86 -13.93 -23.34
CA ASP A 4 -3.22 -13.78 -22.81
C ASP A 4 -3.68 -15.00 -21.96
N THR A 5 -3.02 -16.14 -22.13
CA THR A 5 -3.46 -17.42 -21.55
C THR A 5 -3.11 -17.57 -20.07
N ILE A 6 -2.13 -16.84 -19.52
CA ILE A 6 -1.70 -17.02 -18.12
C ILE A 6 -2.64 -16.33 -17.11
N ALA A 7 -3.29 -15.23 -17.52
CA ALA A 7 -4.14 -14.44 -16.63
C ALA A 7 -5.50 -15.10 -16.35
N GLU A 8 -6.07 -15.85 -17.30
CA GLU A 8 -7.35 -16.57 -17.13
C GLU A 8 -7.28 -17.68 -16.06
N PHE A 9 -6.09 -18.27 -15.84
CA PHE A 9 -5.89 -19.32 -14.83
C PHE A 9 -5.37 -18.79 -13.49
N ALA A 10 -5.34 -17.47 -13.29
CA ALA A 10 -4.87 -16.90 -12.04
C ALA A 10 -5.83 -17.23 -10.90
N THR A 11 -5.36 -18.01 -9.93
CA THR A 11 -6.09 -18.37 -8.73
C THR A 11 -6.01 -17.24 -7.69
N VAL A 12 -6.99 -17.22 -6.79
CA VAL A 12 -6.96 -16.41 -5.58
C VAL A 12 -6.48 -17.31 -4.46
N GLY A 13 -5.55 -16.81 -3.66
CA GLY A 13 -5.08 -17.48 -2.45
C GLY A 13 -4.80 -16.44 -1.39
N ASP A 14 -4.90 -16.85 -0.13
CA ASP A 14 -4.70 -15.96 0.99
C ASP A 14 -3.21 -15.61 1.14
N ALA A 15 -2.97 -14.34 1.46
CA ALA A 15 -1.68 -13.92 1.99
C ALA A 15 -1.54 -14.43 3.44
N ALA A 16 -0.31 -14.50 3.95
CA ALA A 16 -0.12 -14.77 5.37
C ALA A 16 -0.76 -13.64 6.23
N PRO A 17 -1.13 -13.91 7.49
CA PRO A 17 -1.60 -12.86 8.39
C PRO A 17 -0.56 -11.74 8.54
N LEU A 18 -1.04 -10.51 8.73
CA LEU A 18 -0.19 -9.38 9.06
C LEU A 18 0.60 -9.63 10.36
N PRO A 19 1.82 -9.06 10.49
CA PRO A 19 2.56 -9.07 11.75
C PRO A 19 1.72 -8.49 12.89
N THR A 20 1.83 -9.08 14.08
CA THR A 20 1.10 -8.58 15.26
C THR A 20 1.69 -7.24 15.71
N LEU A 21 3.02 -7.10 15.65
CA LEU A 21 3.72 -5.87 16.05
C LEU A 21 4.70 -5.41 14.97
N LEU A 22 4.86 -4.10 14.85
CA LEU A 22 5.98 -3.49 14.14
C LEU A 22 7.10 -3.18 15.12
N LEU A 23 8.34 -3.43 14.72
CA LEU A 23 9.52 -3.05 15.48
C LEU A 23 10.17 -1.83 14.83
N TYR A 24 10.50 -0.85 15.66
CA TYR A 24 11.24 0.35 15.26
C TYR A 24 12.04 0.92 16.45
N PRO A 25 13.18 1.60 16.24
CA PRO A 25 13.96 2.18 17.32
C PRO A 25 13.17 3.17 18.19
N LEU A 26 13.13 2.94 19.50
CA LEU A 26 12.40 3.81 20.43
C LEU A 26 12.96 5.24 20.48
N SER A 27 14.26 5.41 20.26
CA SER A 27 14.94 6.71 20.16
C SER A 27 14.53 7.53 18.92
N LYS A 28 13.79 6.91 17.98
CA LYS A 28 13.33 7.46 16.71
C LYS A 28 11.81 7.34 16.62
N ALA A 29 11.10 7.85 17.64
CA ALA A 29 9.65 7.72 17.72
C ALA A 29 8.95 8.16 16.42
N LEU A 30 8.08 7.28 15.90
CA LEU A 30 7.26 7.57 14.72
C LEU A 30 6.09 8.46 15.11
N SER A 31 5.69 9.36 14.21
CA SER A 31 4.46 10.12 14.36
C SER A 31 3.24 9.19 14.31
N GLY A 32 2.19 9.53 15.04
CA GLY A 32 0.92 8.79 14.98
C GLY A 32 0.19 8.99 13.65
N ALA A 33 -0.57 7.98 13.23
CA ALA A 33 -1.50 8.02 12.11
C ALA A 33 -2.76 7.24 12.50
N ALA A 34 -3.88 7.94 12.69
CA ALA A 34 -5.08 7.40 13.34
C ALA A 34 -5.80 6.35 12.48
N LYS A 35 -5.72 6.45 11.15
CA LYS A 35 -6.34 5.52 10.22
C LYS A 35 -5.37 4.43 9.75
N ASN A 36 -4.11 4.48 10.16
CA ASN A 36 -3.16 3.40 9.88
C ASN A 36 -3.47 2.17 10.76
N LEU A 37 -3.41 0.96 10.19
CA LEU A 37 -3.65 -0.28 10.95
C LEU A 37 -2.74 -0.48 12.17
N TYR A 38 -1.53 0.09 12.17
CA TYR A 38 -0.59 0.04 13.30
C TYR A 38 -0.52 1.36 14.07
N GLY A 39 -1.33 2.36 13.71
CA GLY A 39 -1.39 3.65 14.40
C GLY A 39 -0.21 4.57 14.13
N VAL A 40 0.65 4.28 13.14
CA VAL A 40 1.91 5.01 12.91
C VAL A 40 2.07 5.47 11.46
N MET A 41 2.71 6.63 11.30
CA MET A 41 3.21 7.11 10.02
C MET A 41 4.51 6.35 9.68
N PRO A 42 4.60 5.70 8.50
CA PRO A 42 5.83 5.08 8.06
C PRO A 42 7.01 6.07 8.00
N PRO A 43 8.23 5.64 8.38
CA PRO A 43 9.43 6.46 8.26
C PRO A 43 9.76 6.76 6.80
N LEU A 44 10.58 7.80 6.57
CA LEU A 44 11.09 8.03 5.23
C LEU A 44 12.07 6.90 4.87
N ASP A 45 12.01 6.45 3.62
CA ASP A 45 12.93 5.45 3.08
C ASP A 45 14.41 5.78 3.39
N GLY A 46 14.80 7.05 3.28
CA GLY A 46 16.15 7.53 3.53
C GLY A 46 16.62 7.50 4.99
N THR A 47 15.74 7.30 5.99
CA THR A 47 16.14 7.34 7.41
C THR A 47 16.30 5.96 8.04
N ILE A 48 15.56 4.95 7.53
CA ILE A 48 15.44 3.62 8.15
C ILE A 48 16.79 2.97 8.46
N THR A 49 17.73 3.00 7.51
CA THR A 49 19.06 2.41 7.72
C THR A 49 19.79 3.12 8.86
N SER A 50 19.84 4.45 8.85
CA SER A 50 20.49 5.23 9.89
C SER A 50 19.83 5.06 11.27
N ASP A 51 18.51 4.90 11.29
CA ASP A 51 17.75 4.70 12.52
C ASP A 51 18.02 3.33 13.11
N ARG A 52 18.04 2.27 12.28
CA ARG A 52 18.42 0.92 12.70
C ARG A 52 19.88 0.88 13.18
N ASP A 53 20.79 1.52 12.46
CA ASP A 53 22.22 1.52 12.79
C ASP A 53 22.52 2.30 14.09
N SER A 54 21.56 3.09 14.60
CA SER A 54 21.63 3.72 15.92
C SER A 54 21.36 2.78 17.10
N LEU A 55 20.83 1.58 16.84
CA LEU A 55 20.66 0.52 17.84
C LEU A 55 21.99 -0.18 18.12
N ASP A 56 22.08 -0.80 19.30
CA ASP A 56 23.13 -1.78 19.58
C ASP A 56 22.96 -3.06 18.74
N ILE A 57 23.94 -3.96 18.83
CA ILE A 57 23.96 -5.20 18.04
C ILE A 57 22.71 -6.07 18.31
N GLU A 58 22.25 -6.11 19.55
CA GLU A 58 21.06 -6.88 19.95
C GLU A 58 19.78 -6.29 19.35
N GLY A 59 19.62 -4.96 19.41
CA GLY A 59 18.50 -4.25 18.80
C GLY A 59 18.49 -4.42 17.28
N GLN A 60 19.64 -4.27 16.62
CA GLN A 60 19.76 -4.51 15.17
C GLN A 60 19.37 -5.95 14.81
N THR A 61 19.85 -6.94 15.57
CA THR A 61 19.50 -8.35 15.35
C THR A 61 18.01 -8.60 15.56
N THR A 62 17.41 -7.94 16.55
CA THR A 62 15.98 -8.06 16.88
C THR A 62 15.09 -7.55 15.74
N MET A 63 15.51 -6.51 15.02
CA MET A 63 14.77 -5.98 13.86
C MET A 63 14.62 -6.99 12.71
N PHE A 64 15.46 -8.03 12.63
CA PHE A 64 15.39 -9.07 11.60
C PHE A 64 14.59 -10.32 12.00
N LYS A 65 14.01 -10.34 13.20
CA LYS A 65 13.18 -11.45 13.65
C LYS A 65 11.78 -11.35 13.05
N ASP A 66 11.17 -12.50 12.79
CA ASP A 66 9.76 -12.61 12.38
C ASP A 66 8.84 -12.96 13.57
N THR A 67 9.41 -13.33 14.71
CA THR A 67 8.67 -13.61 15.96
C THR A 67 9.42 -13.14 17.19
N LEU A 68 8.69 -12.78 18.25
CA LEU A 68 9.22 -12.46 19.57
C LEU A 68 8.40 -13.12 20.68
N VAL A 69 9.04 -13.34 21.83
CA VAL A 69 8.33 -13.68 23.06
C VAL A 69 7.80 -12.38 23.68
N PHE A 70 6.48 -12.28 23.83
CA PHE A 70 5.80 -11.10 24.38
C PHE A 70 4.59 -11.54 25.21
N ALA A 71 4.41 -10.94 26.39
CA ALA A 71 3.29 -11.22 27.30
C ALA A 71 3.02 -12.72 27.58
N GLY A 72 4.09 -13.54 27.65
CA GLY A 72 3.99 -14.98 27.93
C GLY A 72 3.64 -15.85 26.71
N GLY A 73 3.57 -15.29 25.50
CA GLY A 73 3.39 -16.02 24.25
C GLY A 73 4.39 -15.64 23.17
N THR A 74 4.28 -16.28 22.01
CA THR A 74 5.03 -15.89 20.80
C THR A 74 4.13 -15.05 19.91
N VAL A 75 4.59 -13.85 19.52
CA VAL A 75 3.89 -12.95 18.61
C VAL A 75 4.67 -12.82 17.30
N SER A 76 3.95 -12.67 16.17
CA SER A 76 4.58 -12.34 14.90
C SER A 76 4.98 -10.87 14.89
N VAL A 77 6.16 -10.57 14.35
CA VAL A 77 6.68 -9.20 14.31
C VAL A 77 7.27 -8.89 12.95
N PHE A 78 7.39 -7.61 12.64
CA PHE A 78 8.13 -7.13 11.49
C PHE A 78 8.93 -5.90 11.88
N GLY A 79 10.26 -5.99 11.82
CA GLY A 79 11.10 -4.80 11.90
C GLY A 79 11.00 -4.00 10.62
N ILE A 80 10.59 -2.73 10.74
CA ILE A 80 10.45 -1.85 9.59
C ILE A 80 11.80 -1.76 8.87
N ASP A 81 11.81 -2.20 7.62
CA ASP A 81 12.94 -2.15 6.72
C ASP A 81 12.66 -1.22 5.53
N GLY A 82 13.64 -1.07 4.65
CA GLY A 82 13.55 -0.16 3.49
C GLY A 82 12.35 -0.43 2.57
N SER A 83 11.73 -1.62 2.61
CA SER A 83 10.53 -1.91 1.81
C SER A 83 9.24 -1.31 2.37
N ALA A 84 9.25 -0.93 3.64
CA ALA A 84 8.13 -0.33 4.34
C ALA A 84 8.30 1.19 4.57
N GLY A 85 9.43 1.75 4.14
CA GLY A 85 9.63 3.19 4.07
C GLY A 85 8.79 3.83 2.98
N VAL A 86 8.56 5.13 3.12
CA VAL A 86 7.83 5.93 2.14
C VAL A 86 8.69 7.09 1.66
N ASN A 87 8.52 7.48 0.40
CA ASN A 87 9.10 8.71 -0.11
C ASN A 87 8.24 9.94 0.29
N LEU A 88 8.66 11.14 -0.11
CA LEU A 88 7.95 12.38 0.24
C LEU A 88 6.56 12.48 -0.39
N GLU A 89 6.38 12.02 -1.63
CA GLU A 89 5.10 12.06 -2.34
C GLU A 89 4.11 11.07 -1.73
N GLU A 90 4.55 9.83 -1.46
CA GLU A 90 3.78 8.83 -0.71
C GLU A 90 3.37 9.36 0.67
N ARG A 91 4.25 10.11 1.35
CA ARG A 91 3.93 10.75 2.62
C ARG A 91 2.85 11.84 2.48
N GLU A 92 2.91 12.67 1.45
CA GLU A 92 1.86 13.67 1.15
C GLU A 92 0.52 12.97 0.85
N PHE A 93 0.56 11.85 0.13
CA PHE A 93 -0.63 11.04 -0.15
C PHE A 93 -1.23 10.46 1.13
N ILE A 94 -0.41 9.85 2.00
CA ILE A 94 -0.85 9.33 3.30
C ILE A 94 -1.47 10.43 4.16
N GLN A 95 -0.87 11.62 4.19
CA GLN A 95 -1.45 12.75 4.93
C GLN A 95 -2.83 13.14 4.40
N SER A 96 -3.07 12.96 3.10
CA SER A 96 -4.37 13.18 2.48
C SER A 96 -5.37 12.10 2.90
N LEU A 97 -4.96 10.82 2.91
CA LEU A 97 -5.77 9.70 3.43
C LEU A 97 -6.17 9.90 4.90
N GLU A 98 -5.23 10.38 5.74
CA GLU A 98 -5.48 10.64 7.16
C GLU A 98 -6.58 11.69 7.38
N ARG A 99 -6.67 12.68 6.49
CA ARG A 99 -7.67 13.77 6.59
C ARG A 99 -9.03 13.41 6.00
N ASP A 100 -9.08 12.55 4.99
CA ASP A 100 -10.30 12.27 4.24
C ASP A 100 -11.32 11.42 5.02
N GLU A 101 -12.55 11.91 5.19
CA GLU A 101 -13.59 11.25 5.97
C GLU A 101 -14.07 9.90 5.40
N HIS A 102 -13.90 9.66 4.11
CA HIS A 102 -14.28 8.40 3.47
C HIS A 102 -13.27 7.28 3.75
N VAL A 103 -12.05 7.62 4.18
CA VAL A 103 -11.03 6.62 4.54
C VAL A 103 -11.29 6.11 5.94
N VAL A 104 -11.67 4.83 6.05
CA VAL A 104 -11.87 4.15 7.33
C VAL A 104 -10.54 3.71 7.93
N TRP A 105 -9.70 3.07 7.12
CA TRP A 105 -8.34 2.71 7.48
C TRP A 105 -7.46 2.53 6.23
N TRP A 106 -6.14 2.57 6.41
CA TRP A 106 -5.17 2.26 5.35
C TRP A 106 -3.95 1.52 5.90
N HIS A 107 -3.23 0.88 4.99
CA HIS A 107 -2.01 0.14 5.27
C HIS A 107 -1.04 0.24 4.08
N ARG A 108 0.23 0.62 4.33
CA ARG A 108 1.31 0.43 3.36
C ARG A 108 1.47 -1.07 3.12
N ASN A 109 1.60 -1.51 1.89
CA ASN A 109 1.80 -2.91 1.51
C ASN A 109 3.25 -3.11 1.00
N PRO A 110 4.23 -3.37 1.89
CA PRO A 110 5.63 -3.54 1.50
C PRO A 110 5.76 -4.72 0.56
N PRO A 111 6.56 -4.64 -0.50
CA PRO A 111 6.68 -5.71 -1.47
C PRO A 111 7.39 -6.94 -0.89
N LYS A 112 7.06 -8.11 -1.45
CA LYS A 112 7.75 -9.40 -1.19
C LYS A 112 7.71 -9.89 0.26
N LYS A 113 6.75 -9.44 1.07
CA LYS A 113 6.47 -10.05 2.37
C LYS A 113 5.44 -11.18 2.20
N PRO A 114 5.45 -12.21 3.06
CA PRO A 114 4.46 -13.30 2.97
C PRO A 114 3.00 -12.84 3.09
N TRP A 115 2.79 -11.71 3.77
CA TRP A 115 1.50 -11.09 4.04
C TRP A 115 1.18 -9.96 3.05
N SER A 116 2.04 -9.66 2.08
CA SER A 116 1.78 -8.62 1.09
C SER A 116 0.69 -9.04 0.11
N VAL A 117 -0.23 -8.12 -0.19
CA VAL A 117 -1.17 -8.28 -1.30
C VAL A 117 -0.40 -8.16 -2.61
N ARG A 118 -0.65 -9.11 -3.53
CA ARG A 118 0.03 -9.14 -4.82
C ARG A 118 -0.88 -9.60 -5.95
N LEU A 119 -0.60 -9.11 -7.15
CA LEU A 119 -1.32 -9.42 -8.37
C LEU A 119 -0.37 -10.03 -9.39
N VAL A 120 -0.84 -11.02 -10.15
CA VAL A 120 -0.14 -11.52 -11.33
C VAL A 120 -0.21 -10.44 -12.43
N ARG A 121 0.92 -10.15 -13.08
CA ARG A 121 0.97 -9.28 -14.26
C ARG A 121 0.44 -10.02 -15.49
N SER A 122 -0.20 -9.30 -16.43
CA SER A 122 -0.70 -9.88 -17.68
C SER A 122 0.40 -10.45 -18.58
N GLU A 123 1.60 -9.86 -18.56
CA GLU A 123 2.67 -10.17 -19.53
C GLU A 123 3.82 -11.06 -19.01
N HIS A 124 3.94 -11.25 -17.69
CA HIS A 124 5.07 -11.92 -17.04
C HIS A 124 4.65 -12.75 -15.82
N ARG A 125 5.43 -13.80 -15.48
CA ARG A 125 5.27 -14.60 -14.25
C ARG A 125 5.56 -13.83 -12.95
N ASN A 126 5.91 -12.55 -13.04
CA ASN A 126 6.27 -11.72 -11.90
C ASN A 126 5.02 -11.10 -11.27
N TYR A 127 5.07 -10.98 -9.94
CA TYR A 127 4.03 -10.33 -9.16
C TYR A 127 4.21 -8.81 -9.12
N PHE A 128 3.09 -8.11 -9.07
CA PHE A 128 2.96 -6.69 -8.76
C PHE A 128 2.40 -6.53 -7.33
N TYR A 129 2.90 -5.56 -6.58
CA TYR A 129 2.51 -5.27 -5.20
C TYR A 129 2.05 -3.81 -5.17
N PRO A 130 0.75 -3.52 -5.06
CA PRO A 130 0.26 -2.15 -4.92
C PRO A 130 0.84 -1.47 -3.69
N ASP A 131 1.07 -0.17 -3.73
CA ASP A 131 1.69 0.54 -2.62
C ASP A 131 0.85 0.53 -1.34
N PHE A 132 -0.46 0.74 -1.46
CA PHE A 132 -1.37 0.85 -0.33
C PHE A 132 -2.60 -0.03 -0.48
N ILE A 133 -3.08 -0.52 0.66
CA ILE A 133 -4.42 -1.07 0.83
C ILE A 133 -5.22 -0.05 1.64
N VAL A 134 -6.39 0.33 1.15
CA VAL A 134 -7.24 1.37 1.75
C VAL A 134 -8.64 0.82 1.89
N CYS A 135 -9.29 1.02 3.01
CA CYS A 135 -10.71 0.75 3.20
C CYS A 135 -11.50 2.05 3.14
N LEU A 136 -12.50 2.07 2.27
CA LEU A 136 -13.25 3.25 1.90
C LEU A 136 -14.73 3.06 2.14
N GLU A 137 -15.35 4.04 2.77
CA GLU A 137 -16.80 4.19 2.86
C GLU A 137 -17.23 5.27 1.86
N TYR A 138 -17.54 4.87 0.61
CA TYR A 138 -17.87 5.83 -0.44
C TYR A 138 -19.05 5.40 -1.33
N PRO A 139 -20.11 6.21 -1.46
CA PRO A 139 -20.40 7.41 -0.65
C PRO A 139 -20.53 7.10 0.84
N LEU A 140 -20.44 8.11 1.71
CA LEU A 140 -20.64 7.93 3.16
C LEU A 140 -21.99 7.24 3.45
N GLY A 141 -21.99 6.37 4.46
CA GLY A 141 -23.11 5.55 4.88
C GLY A 141 -23.27 4.24 4.10
N GLN A 142 -22.40 3.95 3.14
CA GLN A 142 -22.36 2.65 2.45
C GLN A 142 -21.51 1.63 3.21
N GLU A 143 -21.60 0.36 2.83
CA GLU A 143 -20.69 -0.67 3.38
C GLU A 143 -19.25 -0.36 2.97
N PRO A 144 -18.28 -0.30 3.92
CA PRO A 144 -16.89 -0.03 3.59
C PRO A 144 -16.26 -1.13 2.74
N GLU A 145 -15.47 -0.73 1.74
CA GLU A 145 -14.84 -1.64 0.80
C GLU A 145 -13.32 -1.49 0.79
N THR A 146 -12.60 -2.61 0.76
CA THR A 146 -11.14 -2.62 0.66
C THR A 146 -10.68 -2.49 -0.80
N ARG A 147 -9.74 -1.58 -1.04
CA ARG A 147 -9.23 -1.18 -2.36
C ARG A 147 -7.71 -1.09 -2.36
N MET A 148 -7.14 -1.10 -3.57
CA MET A 148 -5.69 -1.01 -3.79
C MET A 148 -5.34 0.31 -4.47
N VAL A 149 -4.29 0.96 -3.98
CA VAL A 149 -3.70 2.18 -4.58
C VAL A 149 -2.24 1.94 -4.91
N GLU A 150 -1.81 2.42 -6.06
CA GLU A 150 -0.41 2.54 -6.45
C GLU A 150 -0.09 4.01 -6.72
N THR A 151 0.95 4.52 -6.08
CA THR A 151 1.48 5.87 -6.34
C THR A 151 2.67 5.76 -7.29
N LYS A 152 2.67 6.54 -8.38
CA LYS A 152 3.67 6.46 -9.44
C LYS A 152 4.24 7.81 -9.81
N GLU A 153 5.55 7.83 -10.01
CA GLU A 153 6.24 8.90 -10.74
C GLU A 153 6.16 8.73 -12.28
N SER A 154 5.80 7.54 -12.79
CA SER A 154 5.82 7.23 -14.23
C SER A 154 4.62 6.39 -14.70
N THR A 155 3.94 6.87 -15.76
CA THR A 155 2.71 6.29 -16.33
C THR A 155 2.95 5.05 -17.22
N LYS A 156 4.18 4.86 -17.76
CA LYS A 156 4.47 3.78 -18.73
C LYS A 156 4.41 2.37 -18.14
N ASP A 157 4.68 2.20 -16.85
CA ASP A 157 4.57 0.91 -16.16
C ASP A 157 3.16 0.69 -15.59
N ALA A 158 2.37 1.76 -15.42
CA ALA A 158 1.00 1.69 -14.91
C ALA A 158 0.06 1.04 -15.92
N SER A 159 0.09 1.42 -17.20
CA SER A 159 -0.77 0.82 -18.24
C SER A 159 -0.63 -0.70 -18.36
N ARG A 160 0.58 -1.22 -18.12
CA ARG A 160 0.86 -2.67 -18.14
C ARG A 160 0.30 -3.41 -16.93
N LYS A 161 0.13 -2.73 -15.80
CA LYS A 161 -0.37 -3.29 -14.54
C LYS A 161 -1.87 -3.07 -14.34
N ALA A 162 -2.43 -2.00 -14.91
CA ALA A 162 -3.81 -1.57 -14.77
C ALA A 162 -4.82 -2.47 -15.50
N GLN A 163 -4.37 -3.27 -16.46
CA GLN A 163 -5.22 -4.16 -17.26
C GLN A 163 -5.93 -5.26 -16.46
N ARG A 164 -5.64 -5.44 -15.16
CA ARG A 164 -6.19 -6.52 -14.34
C ARG A 164 -7.07 -6.01 -13.21
N THR A 165 -8.30 -6.49 -13.19
CA THR A 165 -9.21 -6.39 -12.04
C THR A 165 -8.99 -7.57 -11.10
N ALA A 166 -8.69 -7.29 -9.83
CA ALA A 166 -8.59 -8.33 -8.82
C ALA A 166 -9.98 -8.78 -8.35
N LYS A 167 -10.17 -10.08 -8.12
CA LYS A 167 -11.46 -10.66 -7.75
C LYS A 167 -12.00 -10.21 -6.38
N ILE A 168 -11.14 -9.76 -5.47
CA ILE A 168 -11.52 -9.32 -4.13
C ILE A 168 -11.50 -7.79 -4.03
N TYR A 169 -10.47 -7.16 -4.58
CA TYR A 169 -10.16 -5.75 -4.34
C TYR A 169 -10.57 -4.80 -5.48
N GLY A 170 -11.10 -5.32 -6.59
CA GLY A 170 -11.41 -4.51 -7.77
C GLY A 170 -10.16 -4.10 -8.55
N LYS A 171 -10.26 -3.02 -9.33
CA LYS A 171 -9.08 -2.44 -10.00
C LYS A 171 -8.18 -1.71 -9.01
N VAL A 172 -6.88 -1.71 -9.32
CA VAL A 172 -5.90 -0.87 -8.62
C VAL A 172 -6.06 0.56 -9.14
N LEU A 173 -6.24 1.52 -8.25
CA LEU A 173 -6.14 2.94 -8.59
C LEU A 173 -4.67 3.30 -8.75
N PHE A 174 -4.28 3.74 -9.94
CA PHE A 174 -2.96 4.31 -10.19
C PHE A 174 -3.04 5.82 -10.11
N VAL A 175 -2.24 6.41 -9.23
CA VAL A 175 -2.16 7.85 -9.03
C VAL A 175 -0.78 8.32 -9.42
N THR A 176 -0.69 9.40 -10.18
CA THR A 176 0.58 10.06 -10.50
C THR A 176 0.48 11.55 -10.23
N ARG A 177 1.58 12.14 -9.77
CA ARG A 177 1.69 13.59 -9.64
C ARG A 177 2.02 14.23 -10.99
N GLU A 178 1.21 15.21 -11.36
CA GLU A 178 1.47 16.11 -12.49
C GLU A 178 1.56 17.54 -11.93
N ASP A 179 2.78 18.07 -11.88
CA ASP A 179 3.13 19.35 -11.25
C ASP A 179 2.71 19.47 -9.77
N THR A 180 1.54 20.07 -9.53
CA THR A 180 0.97 20.31 -8.19
C THR A 180 -0.32 19.51 -7.95
N ARG A 181 -0.78 18.77 -8.96
CA ARG A 181 -2.05 18.04 -8.97
C ARG A 181 -1.77 16.55 -9.03
N LEU A 182 -2.80 15.77 -8.69
CA LEU A 182 -2.82 14.34 -8.82
C LEU A 182 -3.70 13.96 -10.02
N ARG A 183 -3.28 12.95 -10.75
CA ARG A 183 -4.00 12.41 -11.91
C ARG A 183 -4.19 10.92 -11.75
N ILE A 184 -5.39 10.45 -12.09
CA ILE A 184 -5.64 9.01 -12.25
C ILE A 184 -4.94 8.55 -13.53
N VAL A 185 -4.27 7.41 -13.49
CA VAL A 185 -3.71 6.77 -14.70
C VAL A 185 -4.68 5.71 -15.19
N ASN A 186 -5.17 5.88 -16.42
CA ASN A 186 -6.09 4.94 -17.06
C ASN A 186 -5.35 3.68 -17.55
N ASP A 187 -6.10 2.64 -17.93
CA ASP A 187 -5.56 1.35 -18.40
C ASP A 187 -4.66 1.48 -19.64
N ASP A 188 -4.91 2.47 -20.50
CA ASP A 188 -4.11 2.76 -21.70
C ASP A 188 -2.87 3.62 -21.41
N GLY A 189 -2.69 4.05 -20.15
CA GLY A 189 -1.60 4.92 -19.70
C GLY A 189 -1.86 6.42 -19.90
N SER A 190 -3.03 6.80 -20.42
CA SER A 190 -3.47 8.20 -20.45
C SER A 190 -3.80 8.71 -19.04
N LEU A 191 -3.81 10.04 -18.89
CA LEU A 191 -4.20 10.68 -17.64
C LEU A 191 -5.71 10.94 -17.64
N GLY A 192 -6.40 10.41 -16.64
CA GLY A 192 -7.81 10.61 -16.37
C GLY A 192 -8.07 11.83 -15.51
N ASP A 193 -9.08 11.73 -14.64
CA ASP A 193 -9.54 12.80 -13.77
C ASP A 193 -8.41 13.38 -12.92
N GLU A 194 -8.49 14.70 -12.70
CA GLU A 194 -7.57 15.47 -11.89
C GLU A 194 -8.15 15.73 -10.50
N PHE A 195 -7.30 15.67 -9.49
CA PHE A 195 -7.62 15.97 -8.11
C PHE A 195 -6.39 16.54 -7.37
N ASP A 196 -6.50 16.80 -6.08
CA ASP A 196 -5.39 17.31 -5.27
C ASP A 196 -5.27 16.62 -3.91
N TRP A 197 -4.32 17.09 -3.11
CA TRP A 197 -3.99 16.58 -1.78
C TRP A 197 -5.03 16.90 -0.70
N VAL A 198 -6.09 17.63 -1.04
CA VAL A 198 -7.16 18.04 -0.13
C VAL A 198 -8.45 17.29 -0.45
N ASP A 199 -8.82 17.22 -1.73
CA ASP A 199 -10.03 16.53 -2.18
C ASP A 199 -9.69 15.30 -3.03
N LEU A 200 -9.81 14.12 -2.40
CA LEU A 200 -9.61 12.82 -3.07
C LEU A 200 -10.91 12.26 -3.68
N THR A 201 -12.03 13.00 -3.65
CA THR A 201 -13.33 12.53 -4.16
C THR A 201 -13.27 11.97 -5.58
N PRO A 202 -12.53 12.57 -6.54
CA PRO A 202 -12.42 11.99 -7.88
C PRO A 202 -11.82 10.57 -7.88
N ALA A 203 -10.82 10.32 -7.05
CA ALA A 203 -10.23 8.99 -6.87
C ALA A 203 -11.23 7.99 -6.28
N TRP A 204 -12.01 8.40 -5.28
CA TRP A 204 -13.01 7.52 -4.64
C TRP A 204 -14.20 7.21 -5.54
N ARG A 205 -14.66 8.20 -6.31
CA ARG A 205 -15.67 7.98 -7.36
C ARG A 205 -15.18 6.98 -8.40
N TRP A 206 -13.93 7.11 -8.83
CA TRP A 206 -13.33 6.17 -9.76
C TRP A 206 -13.28 4.76 -9.17
N MET A 207 -12.87 4.62 -7.90
CA MET A 207 -12.81 3.31 -7.24
C MET A 207 -14.18 2.65 -7.09
N ALA A 208 -15.20 3.42 -6.71
CA ALA A 208 -16.58 2.92 -6.60
C ALA A 208 -17.12 2.44 -7.96
N ALA A 209 -16.76 3.12 -9.06
CA ALA A 209 -17.13 2.71 -10.40
C ALA A 209 -16.35 1.46 -10.90
N ASN A 210 -15.25 1.09 -10.24
CA ASN A 210 -14.38 -0.03 -10.61
C ASN A 210 -14.29 -1.11 -9.51
N SER A 211 -15.33 -1.20 -8.68
CA SER A 211 -15.52 -2.24 -7.67
C SER A 211 -15.76 -3.62 -8.32
N VAL A 212 -15.67 -4.68 -7.51
CA VAL A 212 -16.13 -6.01 -7.92
C VAL A 212 -17.62 -6.07 -7.62
N ASN A 213 -18.44 -6.30 -8.65
CA ASN A 213 -19.86 -6.60 -8.49
C ASN A 213 -20.08 -7.97 -7.84
#